data_AF-A0A2M8NRH7-F1
#
_entry.id   AF-A0A2M8NRH7-F1
#
_cell.length_a   1.000
_cell.length_b   1.000
_cell.length_c   1.000
_cell.angle_alpha   90.00
_cell.angle_beta   90.00
_cell.angle_gamma   90.00
#
_symmetry.space_group_name_H-M   'P 1'
#
loop_
_entity.id
_entity.type
_entity.pdbx_description
1 polymer ?
#
loop_
_entity_poly.entity_id
_entity_poly.type
_entity_poly.pdbx_seq_one_letter_code
_entity_poly.pdbx_strand_id
1 'polypeptide(L)'
;PWLLTLIMPAVTVSLFLLPVAFAMYARNMTGAALCAAEWMAQEQRNQTLDVLRVTPRPLWSALASKAAAEVWRQVEDLNVVVIAVGLLTMPVLIVEYGILYGSQAGGWHTVIGVIAGMFASCGRVFLEPIMAASVGVFLGAVTPPIRRSAGTMTVALMASYFGLINLARLLPLDFWSRVAVESILPVVLPAAIAIAALRGAAWALERD
;
A
#
# COMPACT_ATOMS: atom_id res chain seq x y z
N PRO A 1 17.00 29.52 11.31
CA PRO A 1 18.19 29.47 10.41
C PRO A 1 19.08 28.25 10.66
N TRP A 2 19.64 28.07 11.86
CA TRP A 2 20.60 27.01 12.16
C TRP A 2 20.06 25.57 12.04
N LEU A 3 18.81 25.33 12.46
CA LEU A 3 18.13 24.03 12.33
C LEU A 3 17.99 23.59 10.86
N LEU A 4 17.68 24.52 9.96
CA LEU A 4 17.60 24.22 8.53
C LEU A 4 18.97 23.81 8.00
N THR A 5 20.04 24.53 8.36
CA THR A 5 21.41 24.21 7.95
C THR A 5 21.85 22.82 8.40
N LEU A 6 21.39 22.38 9.57
CA LEU A 6 21.69 21.05 10.12
C LEU A 6 20.87 19.93 9.46
N ILE A 7 19.66 20.25 8.97
CA ILE A 7 18.73 19.29 8.34
C ILE A 7 18.99 19.15 6.82
N MET A 8 19.55 20.17 6.15
CA MET A 8 19.80 20.14 4.70
C MET A 8 20.60 18.91 4.23
N PRO A 9 21.68 18.45 4.89
CA PRO A 9 22.38 17.24 4.48
C PRO A 9 21.49 15.99 4.53
N ALA A 10 20.66 15.87 5.58
CA ALA A 10 19.73 14.75 5.72
C ALA A 10 18.66 14.77 4.62
N VAL A 11 18.17 15.94 4.23
CA VAL A 11 17.22 16.11 3.11
C VAL A 11 17.86 15.69 1.79
N THR A 12 19.09 16.12 1.52
CA THR A 12 19.81 15.76 0.29
C THR A 12 20.04 14.25 0.19
N VAL A 13 20.49 13.61 1.27
CA VAL A 13 20.66 12.14 1.32
C VAL A 13 19.31 11.44 1.14
N SER A 14 18.25 11.97 1.77
CA SER A 14 16.90 11.40 1.64
C SER A 14 16.41 11.45 0.20
N LEU A 15 16.57 12.59 -0.49
CA LEU A 15 16.19 12.75 -1.89
C LEU A 15 16.94 11.78 -2.82
N PHE A 16 18.20 11.48 -2.53
CA PHE A 16 19.00 10.54 -3.34
C PHE A 16 18.61 9.08 -3.10
N LEU A 17 18.29 8.70 -1.86
CA LEU A 17 17.93 7.33 -1.50
C LEU A 17 16.45 7.00 -1.73
N LEU A 18 15.57 8.01 -1.80
CA LEU A 18 14.13 7.82 -1.97
C LEU A 18 13.76 7.02 -3.24
N PRO A 19 14.37 7.23 -4.43
CA PRO A 19 14.08 6.41 -5.61
C PRO A 19 14.42 4.93 -5.39
N VAL A 20 15.50 4.63 -4.68
CA VAL A 20 15.90 3.25 -4.36
C VAL A 20 14.89 2.62 -3.40
N ALA A 21 14.53 3.33 -2.33
CA ALA A 21 13.51 2.89 -1.39
C ALA A 21 12.15 2.64 -2.08
N PHE A 22 11.76 3.53 -2.99
CA PHE A 22 10.55 3.39 -3.79
C PHE A 22 10.59 2.17 -4.71
N ALA A 23 11.71 1.92 -5.38
CA ALA A 23 11.87 0.74 -6.24
C ALA A 23 11.79 -0.57 -5.44
N MET A 24 12.42 -0.63 -4.26
CA MET A 24 12.31 -1.78 -3.36
C MET A 24 10.87 -1.99 -2.89
N TYR A 25 10.19 -0.90 -2.50
CA TYR A 25 8.81 -0.95 -2.08
C TYR A 25 7.86 -1.47 -3.19
N ALA A 26 7.99 -0.92 -4.39
CA ALA A 26 7.21 -1.34 -5.55
C ALA A 26 7.46 -2.81 -5.91
N ARG A 27 8.72 -3.26 -5.82
CA ARG A 27 9.10 -4.66 -6.07
C ARG A 27 8.43 -5.59 -5.06
N ASN A 28 8.48 -5.27 -3.77
CA ASN A 28 7.87 -6.08 -2.72
C ASN A 28 6.36 -6.22 -2.99
N MET A 29 5.66 -5.10 -3.08
CA MET A 29 4.22 -5.09 -3.33
C MET A 29 3.81 -5.86 -4.59
N THR A 30 4.54 -5.66 -5.68
CA THR A 30 4.28 -6.38 -6.94
C THR A 30 4.51 -7.88 -6.76
N GLY A 31 5.57 -8.27 -6.06
CA GLY A 31 5.81 -9.67 -5.70
C GLY A 31 4.66 -10.27 -4.90
N ALA A 32 4.14 -9.55 -3.91
CA ALA A 32 3.09 -10.06 -3.03
C ALA A 32 1.80 -10.27 -3.82
N ALA A 33 1.48 -9.32 -4.69
CA ALA A 33 0.30 -9.36 -5.53
C ALA A 33 0.38 -10.47 -6.58
N LEU A 34 1.53 -10.62 -7.25
CA LEU A 34 1.75 -11.66 -8.27
C LEU A 34 1.72 -13.06 -7.67
N CYS A 35 2.43 -13.29 -6.54
CA CYS A 35 2.41 -14.56 -5.86
C CYS A 35 0.99 -14.90 -5.40
N ALA A 36 0.28 -13.97 -4.74
CA ALA A 36 -1.09 -14.20 -4.29
C ALA A 36 -2.05 -14.53 -5.46
N ALA A 37 -1.92 -13.84 -6.60
CA ALA A 37 -2.71 -14.12 -7.79
C ALA A 37 -2.41 -15.51 -8.38
N GLU A 38 -1.13 -15.89 -8.44
CA GLU A 38 -0.71 -17.19 -8.97
C GLU A 38 -1.14 -18.35 -8.08
N TRP A 39 -0.99 -18.21 -6.75
CA TRP A 39 -1.50 -19.18 -5.78
C TRP A 39 -3.00 -19.40 -5.93
N MET A 40 -3.77 -18.31 -6.07
CA MET A 40 -5.22 -18.41 -6.23
C MET A 40 -5.61 -19.07 -7.56
N ALA A 41 -4.91 -18.73 -8.65
CA ALA A 41 -5.12 -19.36 -9.95
C ALA A 41 -4.73 -20.85 -9.94
N GLN A 42 -3.69 -21.25 -9.20
CA GLN A 42 -3.32 -22.65 -9.02
C GLN A 42 -4.38 -23.40 -8.21
N GLU A 43 -4.94 -22.78 -7.17
CA GLU A 43 -5.99 -23.39 -6.35
C GLU A 43 -7.25 -23.69 -7.18
N GLN A 44 -7.61 -22.80 -8.11
CA GLN A 44 -8.68 -23.04 -9.07
C GLN A 44 -8.35 -24.15 -10.07
N ARG A 45 -7.12 -24.16 -10.63
CA ARG A 45 -6.70 -25.19 -11.58
C ARG A 45 -6.72 -26.59 -10.97
N ASN A 46 -6.34 -26.70 -9.71
CA ASN A 46 -6.20 -27.98 -9.01
C ASN A 46 -7.47 -28.39 -8.26
N GLN A 47 -8.55 -27.60 -8.32
CA GLN A 47 -9.81 -27.85 -7.59
C GLN A 47 -9.63 -28.00 -6.07
N THR A 48 -8.55 -27.43 -5.51
CA THR A 48 -8.27 -27.49 -4.07
C THR A 48 -9.16 -26.56 -3.26
N LEU A 49 -9.85 -25.61 -3.92
CA LEU A 49 -10.87 -24.76 -3.31
C LEU A 49 -12.05 -25.54 -2.74
N ASP A 50 -12.44 -26.64 -3.38
CA ASP A 50 -13.58 -27.44 -2.93
C ASP A 50 -13.32 -28.04 -1.56
N VAL A 51 -12.07 -28.39 -1.26
CA VAL A 51 -11.65 -28.86 0.07
C VAL A 51 -11.78 -27.74 1.11
N LEU A 52 -11.46 -26.50 0.74
CA LEU A 52 -11.61 -25.34 1.64
C LEU A 52 -13.08 -25.01 1.90
N ARG A 53 -13.98 -25.23 0.93
CA ARG A 53 -15.43 -25.02 1.08
C ARG A 53 -16.07 -25.96 2.11
N VAL A 54 -15.46 -27.11 2.40
CA VAL A 54 -15.95 -28.06 3.42
C VAL A 54 -15.65 -27.57 4.85
N THR A 55 -14.71 -26.63 5.03
CA THR A 55 -14.40 -26.11 6.37
C THR A 55 -15.53 -25.21 6.90
N PRO A 56 -15.90 -25.30 8.19
CA PRO A 56 -16.98 -24.51 8.79
C PRO A 56 -16.52 -23.07 9.09
N ARG A 57 -15.85 -22.43 8.13
CA ARG A 57 -15.41 -21.04 8.19
C ARG A 57 -15.80 -20.33 6.91
N PRO A 58 -16.13 -19.04 6.98
CA PRO A 58 -16.51 -18.31 5.80
C PRO A 58 -15.31 -18.19 4.84
N LEU A 59 -15.57 -18.34 3.54
CA LEU A 59 -14.53 -18.39 2.50
C LEU A 59 -13.60 -17.17 2.52
N TRP A 60 -14.15 -15.98 2.80
CA TRP A 60 -13.36 -14.75 2.93
C TRP A 60 -12.26 -14.87 3.99
N SER A 61 -12.49 -15.60 5.09
CA SER A 61 -11.48 -15.80 6.14
C SER A 61 -10.37 -16.73 5.68
N ALA A 62 -10.70 -17.76 4.90
CA ALA A 62 -9.70 -18.65 4.30
C ALA A 62 -8.84 -17.87 3.28
N LEU A 63 -9.45 -17.08 2.42
CA LEU A 63 -8.75 -16.23 1.46
C LEU A 63 -7.87 -15.18 2.15
N ALA A 64 -8.39 -14.53 3.20
CA ALA A 64 -7.62 -13.58 4.01
C ALA A 64 -6.39 -14.24 4.65
N SER A 65 -6.50 -15.48 5.13
CA SER A 65 -5.36 -16.20 5.70
C SER A 65 -4.26 -16.48 4.66
N LYS A 66 -4.63 -16.80 3.41
CA LYS A 66 -3.68 -16.98 2.31
C LYS A 66 -3.02 -15.66 1.90
N ALA A 67 -3.81 -14.59 1.77
CA ALA A 67 -3.27 -13.26 1.50
C ALA A 67 -2.28 -12.82 2.60
N ALA A 68 -2.63 -13.05 3.88
CA ALA A 68 -1.76 -12.75 5.01
C ALA A 68 -0.46 -13.58 4.98
N ALA A 69 -0.53 -14.86 4.62
CA ALA A 69 0.65 -15.71 4.49
C ALA A 69 1.62 -15.18 3.43
N GLU A 70 1.13 -14.72 2.27
CA GLU A 70 1.98 -14.16 1.22
C GLU A 70 2.59 -12.81 1.61
N VAL A 71 1.85 -11.95 2.33
CA VAL A 71 2.42 -10.73 2.92
C VAL A 71 3.49 -11.07 3.96
N TRP A 72 3.26 -12.09 4.79
CA TRP A 72 4.21 -12.53 5.81
C TRP A 72 5.53 -13.00 5.21
N ARG A 73 5.49 -13.67 4.05
CA ARG A 73 6.71 -14.09 3.33
C ARG A 73 7.59 -12.92 2.91
N GLN A 74 7.03 -11.72 2.84
CA GLN A 74 7.76 -10.50 2.49
C GLN A 74 8.11 -9.63 3.69
N VAL A 75 7.87 -10.08 4.92
CA VAL A 75 8.15 -9.30 6.12
C VAL A 75 9.62 -8.87 6.22
N GLU A 76 10.54 -9.73 5.78
CA GLU A 76 11.97 -9.42 5.83
C GLU A 76 12.32 -8.24 4.90
N ASP A 77 11.82 -8.26 3.65
CA ASP A 77 12.01 -7.16 2.71
C ASP A 77 11.23 -5.90 3.14
N LEU A 78 10.06 -6.06 3.78
CA LEU A 78 9.28 -4.96 4.34
C LEU A 78 10.00 -4.28 5.50
N ASN A 79 10.77 -5.01 6.31
CA ASN A 79 11.53 -4.43 7.41
C ASN A 79 12.52 -3.36 6.90
N VAL A 80 13.23 -3.64 5.80
CA VAL A 80 14.14 -2.68 5.17
C VAL A 80 13.38 -1.44 4.68
N VAL A 81 12.18 -1.63 4.09
CA VAL A 81 11.31 -0.53 3.67
C VAL A 81 10.85 0.30 4.87
N VAL A 82 10.44 -0.32 5.97
CA VAL A 82 9.99 0.38 7.18
C VAL A 82 11.09 1.30 7.72
N ILE A 83 12.32 0.78 7.80
CA ILE A 83 13.49 1.58 8.23
C ILE A 83 13.74 2.73 7.25
N ALA A 84 13.69 2.47 5.94
CA ALA A 84 13.88 3.50 4.92
C ALA A 84 12.79 4.59 5.00
N VAL A 85 11.52 4.21 5.14
CA VAL A 85 10.41 5.18 5.29
C VAL A 85 10.58 5.97 6.57
N GLY A 86 10.89 5.32 7.68
CA GLY A 86 11.11 5.95 8.99
C GLY A 86 12.19 7.04 8.96
N LEU A 87 13.31 6.77 8.31
CA LEU A 87 14.45 7.69 8.28
C LEU A 87 14.35 8.75 7.18
N LEU A 88 13.88 8.38 5.99
CA LEU A 88 13.92 9.26 4.81
C LEU A 88 12.69 10.15 4.70
N THR A 89 11.56 9.77 5.30
CA THR A 89 10.29 10.50 5.11
C THR A 89 10.18 11.71 6.04
N MET A 90 10.71 11.62 7.26
CA MET A 90 10.64 12.71 8.24
C MET A 90 11.28 14.02 7.74
N PRO A 91 12.53 14.03 7.21
CA PRO A 91 13.14 15.27 6.71
C PRO A 91 12.36 15.87 5.53
N VAL A 92 11.81 15.01 4.67
CA VAL A 92 11.03 15.43 3.50
C VAL A 92 9.73 16.10 3.94
N LEU A 93 8.98 15.51 4.88
CA LEU A 93 7.74 16.08 5.41
C LEU A 93 7.98 17.43 6.11
N ILE A 94 9.07 17.57 6.87
CA ILE A 94 9.41 18.84 7.53
C ILE A 94 9.62 19.96 6.50
N VAL A 95 10.34 19.66 5.42
CA VAL A 95 10.58 20.63 4.35
C VAL A 95 9.29 20.94 3.59
N GLU A 96 8.49 19.93 3.25
CA GLU A 96 7.23 20.09 2.54
C GLU A 96 6.25 21.00 3.31
N TYR A 97 5.92 20.63 4.55
CA TYR A 97 5.01 21.42 5.38
C TYR A 97 5.61 22.77 5.81
N GLY A 98 6.93 22.84 5.96
CA GLY A 98 7.65 24.07 6.30
C GLY A 98 7.61 25.10 5.18
N ILE A 99 7.77 24.67 3.92
CA ILE A 99 7.71 25.56 2.75
C ILE A 99 6.27 25.97 2.45
N LEU A 100 5.33 25.03 2.48
CA LEU A 100 3.96 25.27 2.05
C LEU A 100 3.15 26.13 3.03
N TYR A 101 3.32 25.91 4.33
CA TYR A 101 2.44 26.53 5.35
C TYR A 101 3.18 27.34 6.41
N GLY A 102 4.53 27.34 6.40
CA GLY A 102 5.34 28.01 7.42
C GLY A 102 5.17 29.53 7.49
N SER A 103 4.64 30.18 6.44
CA SER A 103 4.39 31.62 6.41
C SER A 103 2.95 32.03 6.77
N GLN A 104 1.98 31.12 6.69
CA GLN A 104 0.55 31.44 6.85
C GLN A 104 -0.08 30.85 8.12
N ALA A 105 0.44 29.73 8.62
CA ALA A 105 -0.14 28.99 9.71
C ALA A 105 0.85 28.95 10.89
N GLY A 106 0.38 29.25 12.10
CA GLY A 106 1.24 29.18 13.29
C GLY A 106 1.95 27.82 13.37
N GLY A 107 3.19 27.79 13.86
CA GLY A 107 4.10 26.62 13.76
C GLY A 107 3.55 25.29 14.27
N TRP A 108 2.45 25.30 15.02
CA TRP A 108 1.70 24.11 15.43
C TRP A 108 1.10 23.33 14.26
N HIS A 109 0.67 23.98 13.17
CA HIS A 109 0.09 23.28 12.01
C HIS A 109 1.12 22.39 11.31
N THR A 110 2.34 22.89 11.14
CA THR A 110 3.46 22.12 10.57
C THR A 110 3.76 20.88 11.42
N VAL A 111 3.75 21.01 12.75
CA VAL A 111 4.00 19.88 13.65
C VAL A 111 2.91 18.82 13.52
N ILE A 112 1.63 19.23 13.51
CA ILE A 112 0.51 18.29 13.36
C ILE A 112 0.56 17.59 12.00
N GLY A 113 0.83 18.33 10.92
CA GLY A 113 0.96 17.76 9.57
C GLY A 113 2.08 16.73 9.49
N VAL A 114 3.25 17.04 10.06
CA VAL A 114 4.39 16.10 10.10
C VAL A 114 4.06 14.85 10.90
N ILE A 115 3.45 14.97 12.10
CA ILE A 115 3.08 13.82 12.92
C ILE A 115 2.04 12.94 12.21
N ALA A 116 0.99 13.55 11.65
CA ALA A 116 -0.07 12.84 10.95
C ALA A 116 0.46 12.16 9.67
N GLY A 117 1.28 12.86 8.88
CA GLY A 117 1.93 12.31 7.69
C GLY A 117 2.89 11.17 8.02
N MET A 118 3.62 11.25 9.13
CA MET A 118 4.49 10.18 9.59
C MET A 118 3.69 8.93 9.99
N PHE A 119 2.63 9.11 10.77
CA PHE A 119 1.76 8.00 11.18
C PHE A 119 1.12 7.32 9.97
N ALA A 120 0.62 8.11 9.02
CA ALA A 120 0.06 7.60 7.78
C ALA A 120 1.10 6.87 6.94
N SER A 121 2.33 7.38 6.86
CA SER A 121 3.42 6.74 6.13
C SER A 121 3.77 5.38 6.73
N CYS A 122 3.87 5.28 8.06
CA CYS A 122 4.09 4.00 8.74
C CYS A 122 2.93 3.02 8.51
N GLY A 123 1.67 3.48 8.66
CA GLY A 123 0.50 2.63 8.45
C GLY A 123 0.40 2.10 7.02
N ARG A 124 0.71 2.96 6.04
CA ARG A 124 0.67 2.62 4.61
C ARG A 124 1.60 1.47 4.25
N VAL A 125 2.82 1.44 4.82
CA VAL A 125 3.82 0.40 4.54
C VAL A 125 3.29 -1.01 4.86
N PHE A 126 2.37 -1.13 5.82
CA PHE A 126 1.72 -2.41 6.14
C PHE A 126 0.44 -2.65 5.34
N LEU A 127 -0.39 -1.62 5.17
CA LEU A 127 -1.71 -1.77 4.55
C LEU A 127 -1.64 -1.97 3.03
N GLU A 128 -0.71 -1.34 2.34
CA GLU A 128 -0.59 -1.44 0.89
C GLU A 128 -0.15 -2.83 0.41
N PRO A 129 0.81 -3.54 1.05
CA PRO A 129 1.07 -4.95 0.74
C PRO A 129 -0.14 -5.86 0.97
N ILE A 130 -0.91 -5.63 2.05
CA ILE A 130 -2.15 -6.38 2.34
C ILE A 130 -3.18 -6.16 1.23
N MET A 131 -3.37 -4.90 0.81
CA MET A 131 -4.22 -4.56 -0.32
C MET A 131 -3.72 -5.23 -1.60
N ALA A 132 -2.43 -5.16 -1.90
CA ALA A 132 -1.84 -5.75 -3.11
C ALA A 132 -2.06 -7.27 -3.18
N ALA A 133 -1.82 -7.97 -2.07
CA ALA A 133 -2.08 -9.40 -1.97
C ALA A 133 -3.59 -9.71 -2.13
N SER A 134 -4.46 -8.92 -1.50
CA SER A 134 -5.93 -9.09 -1.59
C SER A 134 -6.45 -8.88 -3.01
N VAL A 135 -5.94 -7.86 -3.72
CA VAL A 135 -6.25 -7.62 -5.14
C VAL A 135 -5.74 -8.77 -6.01
N GLY A 136 -4.54 -9.28 -5.72
CA GLY A 136 -3.99 -10.46 -6.38
C GLY A 136 -4.91 -11.68 -6.22
N VAL A 137 -5.36 -11.97 -5.00
CA VAL A 137 -6.34 -13.05 -4.73
C VAL A 137 -7.63 -12.82 -5.51
N PHE A 138 -8.18 -11.61 -5.50
CA PHE A 138 -9.41 -11.29 -6.25
C PHE A 138 -9.26 -11.55 -7.75
N LEU A 139 -8.19 -11.06 -8.36
CA LEU A 139 -7.98 -11.23 -9.79
C LEU A 139 -7.64 -12.69 -10.15
N GLY A 140 -6.94 -13.41 -9.28
CA GLY A 140 -6.72 -14.84 -9.42
C GLY A 140 -8.02 -15.66 -9.29
N ALA A 141 -9.01 -15.17 -8.53
CA ALA A 141 -10.32 -15.81 -8.40
C ALA A 141 -11.26 -15.51 -9.59
N VAL A 142 -11.20 -14.31 -10.16
CA VAL A 142 -12.11 -13.90 -11.26
C VAL A 142 -11.56 -14.28 -12.63
N THR A 143 -10.24 -14.40 -12.78
CA THR A 143 -9.62 -14.65 -14.09
C THR A 143 -9.63 -16.15 -14.40
N PRO A 144 -10.05 -16.57 -15.61
CA PRO A 144 -10.04 -17.98 -15.98
C PRO A 144 -8.65 -18.60 -15.90
N PRO A 145 -8.54 -19.88 -15.49
CA PRO A 145 -7.29 -20.55 -15.18
C PRO A 145 -6.31 -20.65 -16.35
N ILE A 146 -6.72 -20.41 -17.60
CA ILE A 146 -5.90 -20.71 -18.79
C ILE A 146 -4.94 -19.55 -19.16
N ARG A 147 -5.13 -18.33 -18.65
CA ARG A 147 -4.35 -17.15 -19.08
C ARG A 147 -3.46 -16.60 -17.97
N ARG A 148 -2.19 -16.25 -18.30
CA ARG A 148 -1.28 -15.43 -17.47
C ARG A 148 -1.80 -14.00 -17.18
N SER A 149 -3.08 -13.74 -17.46
CA SER A 149 -3.74 -12.43 -17.40
C SER A 149 -3.90 -11.91 -15.96
N ALA A 150 -4.01 -12.80 -14.97
CA ALA A 150 -4.27 -12.39 -13.58
C ALA A 150 -3.13 -11.51 -13.02
N GLY A 151 -1.88 -11.91 -13.26
CA GLY A 151 -0.72 -11.15 -12.81
C GLY A 151 -0.61 -9.79 -13.48
N THR A 152 -0.78 -9.72 -14.81
CA THR A 152 -0.72 -8.45 -15.55
C THR A 152 -1.84 -7.49 -15.17
N MET A 153 -3.06 -7.99 -14.95
CA MET A 153 -4.19 -7.18 -14.48
C MET A 153 -3.93 -6.65 -13.07
N THR A 154 -3.32 -7.47 -12.21
CA THR A 154 -2.97 -7.08 -10.84
C THR A 154 -1.98 -5.92 -10.84
N VAL A 155 -0.91 -6.04 -11.63
CA VAL A 155 0.08 -4.97 -11.78
C VAL A 155 -0.55 -3.70 -12.33
N ALA A 156 -1.38 -3.81 -13.37
CA ALA A 156 -2.05 -2.65 -13.97
C ALA A 156 -2.99 -1.94 -12.98
N LEU A 157 -3.75 -2.69 -12.18
CA LEU A 157 -4.66 -2.13 -11.18
C LEU A 157 -3.88 -1.46 -10.03
N MET A 158 -2.78 -2.08 -9.58
CA MET A 158 -1.89 -1.51 -8.57
C MET A 158 -1.22 -0.22 -9.07
N ALA A 159 -0.71 -0.21 -10.30
CA ALA A 159 -0.15 0.99 -10.92
C ALA A 159 -1.19 2.11 -11.03
N SER A 160 -2.43 1.77 -11.39
CA SER A 160 -3.55 2.72 -11.47
C SER A 160 -3.89 3.31 -10.09
N TYR A 161 -3.95 2.49 -9.04
CA TYR A 161 -4.13 2.92 -7.66
C TYR A 161 -3.06 3.95 -7.24
N PHE A 162 -1.78 3.64 -7.51
CA PHE A 162 -0.69 4.56 -7.18
C PHE A 162 -0.75 5.86 -7.97
N GLY A 163 -1.07 5.79 -9.27
CA GLY A 163 -1.26 6.98 -10.09
C GLY A 163 -2.36 7.89 -9.54
N LEU A 164 -3.51 7.33 -9.17
CA LEU A 164 -4.66 8.08 -8.66
C LEU A 164 -4.38 8.74 -7.31
N ILE A 165 -3.75 8.04 -6.37
CA ILE A 165 -3.41 8.64 -5.07
C ILE A 165 -2.41 9.78 -5.23
N ASN A 166 -1.37 9.59 -6.04
CA ASN A 166 -0.37 10.63 -6.24
C ASN A 166 -0.98 11.85 -6.94
N LEU A 167 -1.92 11.65 -7.87
CA LEU A 167 -2.64 12.73 -8.53
C LEU A 167 -3.52 13.52 -7.54
N ALA A 168 -4.18 12.84 -6.61
CA ALA A 168 -4.97 13.52 -5.57
C ALA A 168 -4.10 14.40 -4.65
N ARG A 169 -2.85 14.00 -4.36
CA ARG A 169 -1.90 14.77 -3.55
C ARG A 169 -1.37 16.03 -4.25
N LEU A 170 -1.35 16.03 -5.58
CA LEU A 170 -0.89 17.18 -6.37
C LEU A 170 -1.93 18.32 -6.44
N LEU A 171 -3.15 18.11 -5.95
CA LEU A 171 -4.18 19.13 -5.96
C LEU A 171 -3.83 20.30 -5.00
N PRO A 172 -4.09 21.54 -5.40
CA PRO A 172 -3.93 22.71 -4.52
C PRO A 172 -5.07 22.74 -3.50
N LEU A 173 -4.91 21.97 -2.43
CA LEU A 173 -5.87 21.83 -1.34
C LEU A 173 -5.54 22.79 -0.18
N ASP A 174 -6.57 23.24 0.52
CA ASP A 174 -6.43 23.89 1.83
C ASP A 174 -5.74 22.95 2.84
N PHE A 175 -5.16 23.49 3.90
CA PHE A 175 -4.37 22.75 4.89
C PHE A 175 -5.12 21.51 5.42
N TRP A 176 -6.36 21.68 5.89
CA TRP A 176 -7.12 20.58 6.49
C TRP A 176 -7.48 19.50 5.48
N SER A 177 -7.82 19.90 4.26
CA SER A 177 -8.10 18.99 3.15
C SER A 177 -6.84 18.23 2.74
N ARG A 178 -5.68 18.89 2.71
CA ARG A 178 -4.40 18.28 2.42
C ARG A 178 -4.02 17.26 3.50
N VAL A 179 -4.09 17.63 4.78
CA VAL A 179 -3.82 16.71 5.89
C VAL A 179 -4.73 15.48 5.81
N ALA A 180 -6.02 15.65 5.49
CA ALA A 180 -6.94 14.54 5.29
C ALA A 180 -6.53 13.63 4.12
N VAL A 181 -6.18 14.22 2.96
CA VAL A 181 -5.77 13.47 1.76
C VAL A 181 -4.41 12.80 1.95
N GLU A 182 -3.49 13.39 2.69
CA GLU A 182 -2.16 12.85 2.91
C GLU A 182 -2.11 11.85 4.06
N SER A 183 -2.99 12.00 5.06
CA SER A 183 -2.94 11.17 6.28
C SER A 183 -4.02 10.09 6.32
N ILE A 184 -5.26 10.44 5.96
CA ILE A 184 -6.40 9.53 6.10
C ILE A 184 -6.52 8.64 4.85
N LEU A 185 -6.48 9.25 3.66
CA LEU A 185 -6.68 8.53 2.41
C LEU A 185 -5.73 7.34 2.22
N PRO A 186 -4.40 7.44 2.48
CA PRO A 186 -3.46 6.34 2.24
C PRO A 186 -3.57 5.20 3.26
N VAL A 187 -4.38 5.39 4.31
CA VAL A 187 -4.64 4.37 5.33
C VAL A 187 -6.01 3.73 5.06
N VAL A 188 -7.05 4.56 4.91
CA VAL A 188 -8.42 4.09 4.73
C VAL A 188 -8.61 3.42 3.37
N LEU A 189 -8.05 3.99 2.30
CA LEU A 189 -8.26 3.49 0.95
C LEU A 189 -7.69 2.08 0.74
N PRO A 190 -6.42 1.78 1.07
CA PRO A 190 -5.92 0.41 0.93
C PRO A 190 -6.63 -0.60 1.82
N ALA A 191 -7.02 -0.23 3.05
CA ALA A 191 -7.82 -1.09 3.91
C ALA A 191 -9.20 -1.41 3.28
N ALA A 192 -9.88 -0.39 2.75
CA ALA A 192 -11.17 -0.56 2.09
C ALA A 192 -11.05 -1.43 0.82
N ILE A 193 -10.03 -1.19 -0.01
CA ILE A 193 -9.78 -1.99 -1.22
C ILE A 193 -9.45 -3.44 -0.84
N ALA A 194 -8.65 -3.67 0.20
CA ALA A 194 -8.32 -5.03 0.65
C ALA A 194 -9.59 -5.81 1.04
N ILE A 195 -10.46 -5.20 1.86
CA ILE A 195 -11.73 -5.80 2.29
C ILE A 195 -12.64 -6.05 1.09
N ALA A 196 -12.80 -5.07 0.21
CA ALA A 196 -13.64 -5.18 -0.98
C ALA A 196 -13.14 -6.28 -1.93
N ALA A 197 -11.83 -6.37 -2.16
CA ALA A 197 -11.21 -7.39 -3.00
C ALA A 197 -11.44 -8.80 -2.43
N LEU A 198 -11.21 -9.01 -1.13
CA LEU A 198 -11.43 -10.31 -0.49
C LEU A 198 -12.90 -10.74 -0.50
N ARG A 199 -13.83 -9.80 -0.25
CA ARG A 199 -15.27 -10.07 -0.33
C ARG A 199 -15.71 -10.35 -1.77
N GLY A 200 -15.20 -9.57 -2.73
CA GLY A 200 -15.44 -9.80 -4.15
C GLY A 200 -14.92 -11.16 -4.61
N ALA A 201 -13.76 -11.58 -4.09
CA ALA A 201 -13.17 -12.87 -4.41
C ALA A 201 -14.03 -14.02 -3.88
N ALA A 202 -14.47 -13.93 -2.61
CA ALA A 202 -15.36 -14.92 -2.02
C ALA A 202 -16.69 -15.03 -2.79
N TRP A 203 -17.29 -13.89 -3.14
CA TRP A 203 -18.54 -13.85 -3.90
C TRP A 203 -18.40 -14.40 -5.32
N ALA A 204 -17.29 -14.11 -6.00
CA ALA A 204 -17.02 -14.63 -7.34
C ALA A 204 -16.93 -16.17 -7.30
N LEU A 205 -16.21 -16.70 -6.30
CA LEU A 205 -16.07 -18.14 -6.13
C LEU A 205 -17.39 -18.81 -5.73
N GLU A 206 -18.21 -18.22 -4.86
CA GLU A 206 -19.50 -18.81 -4.47
C GLU A 206 -20.51 -18.93 -5.61
N ARG A 207 -20.33 -18.18 -6.70
CA ARG A 207 -21.18 -18.26 -7.90
C ARG A 207 -20.76 -19.34 -8.90
N ASP A 208 -19.53 -19.82 -8.80
CA ASP A 208 -18.96 -20.90 -9.60
C ASP A 208 -19.13 -22.27 -8.90
#